data_AF-A0A8J5JH74-F1
#
_entry.id   AF-A0A8J5JH74-F1
#
_cell.length_a   1.000
_cell.length_b   1.000
_cell.length_c   1.000
_cell.angle_alpha   90.00
_cell.angle_beta   90.00
_cell.angle_gamma   90.00
#
_symmetry.space_group_name_H-M   'P 1'
#
loop_
_entity.id
_entity.type
_entity.pdbx_description
1 polymer ?
#
loop_
_entity_poly.entity_id
_entity_poly.type
_entity_poly.pdbx_seq_one_letter_code
_entity_poly.pdbx_strand_id
1 'polypeptide(L)'
;MFAKNIIFAVCVVGTCLALPRTRRDSSPEEYELPGNATAILVNPLQTGFTCGQRIYGYYADVDNGCQVFHVCHPFVDVDLLIKMRMFSFICGQGLVFDQEKLVCDFPENSVPCEAAAQFYDINNYFGRVDLNFREGETPLAPTSTDFQVQTFSELSQSFQ
;
A
#
# COMPACT_ATOMS: atom_id res chain seq x y z
N MET A 1 64.53 -34.42 1.67
CA MET A 1 64.24 -33.01 1.31
C MET A 1 62.73 -32.89 1.11
N PHE A 2 62.10 -31.95 1.84
CA PHE A 2 60.66 -31.83 2.01
C PHE A 2 59.93 -31.41 0.73
N ALA A 3 59.04 -32.25 0.21
CA ALA A 3 57.94 -31.80 -0.64
C ALA A 3 56.80 -31.35 0.29
N LYS A 4 56.61 -30.03 0.44
CA LYS A 4 55.47 -29.46 1.16
C LYS A 4 54.28 -29.42 0.21
N ASN A 5 53.24 -30.17 0.57
CA ASN A 5 51.91 -30.13 -0.03
C ASN A 5 51.40 -28.68 -0.10
N ILE A 6 51.31 -28.12 -1.31
CA ILE A 6 50.57 -26.89 -1.55
C ILE A 6 49.11 -27.29 -1.77
N ILE A 7 48.38 -27.43 -0.68
CA ILE A 7 46.92 -27.60 -0.69
C ILE A 7 46.29 -26.24 -1.00
N PHE A 8 45.46 -26.25 -2.04
CA PHE A 8 44.55 -25.24 -2.53
C PHE A 8 44.09 -24.20 -1.49
N ALA A 9 44.39 -22.93 -1.75
CA ALA A 9 43.66 -21.82 -1.15
C ALA A 9 43.08 -20.96 -2.29
N VAL A 10 42.07 -21.50 -2.98
CA VAL A 10 41.17 -20.67 -3.78
C VAL A 10 40.23 -20.02 -2.77
N CYS A 11 40.65 -18.87 -2.24
CA CYS A 11 39.73 -17.94 -1.59
C CYS A 11 38.78 -17.47 -2.68
N VAL A 12 37.64 -18.15 -2.84
CA VAL A 12 36.46 -17.56 -3.47
C VAL A 12 36.11 -16.38 -2.57
N VAL A 13 36.61 -15.21 -2.93
CA VAL A 13 36.19 -13.95 -2.34
C VAL A 13 34.74 -13.82 -2.77
N GLY A 14 33.85 -14.40 -1.95
CA GLY A 14 32.43 -14.14 -1.99
C GLY A 14 32.29 -12.65 -1.70
N THR A 15 32.30 -11.85 -2.77
CA THR A 15 31.89 -10.47 -2.69
C THR A 15 30.42 -10.53 -2.31
N CYS A 16 30.14 -10.29 -1.03
CA CYS A 16 28.81 -9.96 -0.58
C CYS A 16 28.46 -8.64 -1.28
N LEU A 17 27.90 -8.72 -2.48
CA LEU A 17 27.19 -7.61 -3.09
C LEU A 17 25.98 -7.39 -2.18
N ALA A 18 26.15 -6.54 -1.18
CA ALA A 18 25.06 -5.99 -0.41
C ALA A 18 24.24 -5.14 -1.38
N LEU A 19 23.31 -5.78 -2.10
CA LEU A 19 22.31 -5.07 -2.85
C LEU A 19 21.59 -4.13 -1.86
N PRO A 20 21.41 -2.85 -2.21
CA PRO A 20 20.67 -1.95 -1.35
C PRO A 20 19.31 -2.59 -1.06
N ARG A 21 18.93 -2.66 0.23
CA ARG A 21 17.57 -3.02 0.62
C ARG A 21 16.67 -1.86 0.19
N THR A 22 16.21 -1.88 -1.05
CA THR A 22 15.05 -1.08 -1.43
C THR A 22 13.88 -1.64 -0.63
N ARG A 23 13.15 -0.80 0.12
CA ARG A 23 11.86 -1.26 0.66
C ARG A 23 11.03 -1.70 -0.55
N ARG A 24 10.58 -2.95 -0.53
CA ARG A 24 9.70 -3.47 -1.57
C ARG A 24 8.29 -2.95 -1.25
N ASP A 25 7.60 -2.45 -2.27
CA ASP A 25 6.17 -2.15 -2.17
C ASP A 25 5.40 -3.48 -2.19
N SER A 26 4.20 -3.51 -1.63
CA SER A 26 3.36 -4.71 -1.75
C SER A 26 2.92 -4.90 -3.21
N SER A 27 2.68 -6.15 -3.62
CA SER A 27 2.10 -6.52 -4.90
C SER A 27 0.90 -7.46 -4.72
N PRO A 28 0.07 -7.69 -5.75
CA PRO A 28 -0.99 -8.69 -5.68
C PRO A 28 -0.49 -10.11 -5.40
N GLU A 29 0.80 -10.39 -5.61
CA GLU A 29 1.42 -11.70 -5.40
C GLU A 29 2.05 -11.81 -4.01
N GLU A 30 2.56 -10.71 -3.45
CA GLU A 30 3.29 -10.67 -2.18
C GLU A 30 2.95 -9.40 -1.39
N TYR A 31 2.37 -9.56 -0.20
CA TYR A 31 2.11 -8.45 0.71
C TYR A 31 3.32 -8.23 1.62
N GLU A 32 3.84 -7.02 1.64
CA GLU A 32 4.99 -6.62 2.47
C GLU A 32 4.52 -6.28 3.90
N LEU A 33 4.24 -7.32 4.67
CA LEU A 33 3.79 -7.24 6.06
C LEU A 33 4.94 -7.42 7.07
N PRO A 34 4.76 -7.04 8.35
CA PRO A 34 5.73 -7.35 9.40
C PRO A 34 6.03 -8.86 9.46
N GLY A 35 7.28 -9.24 9.75
CA GLY A 35 7.71 -10.65 9.70
C GLY A 35 6.95 -11.61 10.63
N ASN A 36 6.24 -11.10 11.64
CA ASN A 36 5.40 -11.87 12.55
C ASN A 36 3.89 -11.74 12.26
N ALA A 37 3.49 -11.22 11.10
CA ALA A 37 2.08 -10.98 10.76
C ALA A 37 1.22 -12.25 10.82
N THR A 38 1.80 -13.41 10.47
CA THR A 38 1.12 -14.72 10.55
C THR A 38 0.71 -15.12 11.97
N ALA A 39 1.34 -14.58 13.01
CA ALA A 39 0.95 -14.82 14.39
C ALA A 39 -0.29 -14.01 14.82
N ILE A 40 -0.62 -12.96 14.06
CA ILE A 40 -1.75 -12.08 14.31
C ILE A 40 -2.95 -12.51 13.47
N LEU A 41 -2.70 -13.00 12.25
CA LEU A 41 -3.74 -13.42 11.33
C LEU A 41 -4.60 -14.56 11.90
N VAL A 42 -5.93 -14.41 11.80
CA VAL A 42 -6.88 -15.46 12.18
C VAL A 42 -6.92 -16.59 11.15
N ASN A 43 -6.80 -16.23 9.87
CA ASN A 43 -6.84 -17.15 8.73
C ASN A 43 -5.54 -17.05 7.91
N PRO A 44 -5.21 -18.06 7.09
CA PRO A 44 -4.08 -17.96 6.16
C PRO A 44 -4.24 -16.74 5.23
N LEU A 45 -3.16 -15.96 5.10
CA LEU A 45 -3.14 -14.78 4.25
C LEU A 45 -3.56 -15.13 2.81
N GLN A 46 -4.58 -14.43 2.32
CA GLN A 46 -4.98 -14.44 0.91
C GLN A 46 -4.31 -13.27 0.18
N THR A 47 -3.72 -13.52 -0.98
CA THR A 47 -3.19 -12.46 -1.84
C THR A 47 -4.08 -12.29 -3.07
N GLY A 48 -3.91 -11.19 -3.81
CA GLY A 48 -4.68 -10.90 -5.02
C GLY A 48 -5.28 -9.50 -5.05
N PHE A 49 -5.27 -8.77 -3.93
CA PHE A 49 -5.67 -7.37 -3.90
C PHE A 49 -4.78 -6.54 -4.86
N THR A 50 -5.39 -5.60 -5.58
CA THR A 50 -4.69 -4.74 -6.55
C THR A 50 -5.17 -3.30 -6.52
N CYS A 51 -4.24 -2.36 -6.60
CA CYS A 51 -4.56 -0.94 -6.75
C CYS A 51 -4.89 -0.50 -8.20
N GLY A 52 -4.84 -1.41 -9.18
CA GLY A 52 -4.86 -1.05 -10.61
C GLY A 52 -6.11 -0.30 -11.10
N GLN A 53 -7.25 -0.42 -10.42
CA GLN A 53 -8.50 0.28 -10.76
C GLN A 53 -9.05 1.10 -9.58
N ARG A 54 -8.16 1.49 -8.67
CA ARG A 54 -8.50 2.17 -7.43
C ARG A 54 -7.86 3.54 -7.40
N ILE A 55 -8.58 4.52 -6.84
CA ILE A 55 -8.06 5.86 -6.61
C ILE A 55 -7.11 5.88 -5.40
N TYR A 56 -6.49 7.03 -5.14
CA TYR A 56 -5.75 7.23 -3.89
C TYR A 56 -6.66 6.97 -2.70
N GLY A 57 -6.22 6.12 -1.77
CA GLY A 57 -7.01 5.81 -0.59
C GLY A 57 -6.64 4.51 0.12
N TYR A 58 -7.48 4.15 1.08
CA TYR A 58 -7.35 3.00 1.97
C TYR A 58 -8.47 2.02 1.68
N TYR A 59 -8.13 0.74 1.62
CA TYR A 59 -9.04 -0.32 1.18
C TYR A 59 -8.94 -1.52 2.11
N ALA A 60 -10.05 -1.88 2.73
CA ALA A 60 -10.20 -3.10 3.50
C ALA A 60 -9.98 -4.32 2.61
N ASP A 61 -9.20 -5.29 3.07
CA ASP A 61 -9.06 -6.57 2.38
C ASP A 61 -10.12 -7.55 2.88
N VAL A 62 -11.23 -7.64 2.16
CA VAL A 62 -12.37 -8.51 2.50
C VAL A 62 -11.96 -9.98 2.45
N ASP A 63 -11.03 -10.37 1.57
CA ASP A 63 -10.56 -11.76 1.46
C ASP A 63 -9.73 -12.18 2.67
N ASN A 64 -9.20 -11.20 3.43
CA ASN A 64 -8.50 -11.40 4.70
C ASN A 64 -9.33 -10.98 5.92
N GLY A 65 -10.66 -10.95 5.80
CA GLY A 65 -11.57 -10.62 6.91
C GLY A 65 -11.33 -9.22 7.48
N CYS A 66 -10.86 -8.29 6.64
CA CYS A 66 -10.53 -6.91 6.99
C CYS A 66 -9.43 -6.78 8.07
N GLN A 67 -8.74 -7.87 8.42
CA GLN A 67 -7.59 -7.81 9.30
C GLN A 67 -6.37 -7.20 8.58
N VAL A 68 -6.36 -7.29 7.26
CA VAL A 68 -5.42 -6.61 6.37
C VAL A 68 -6.15 -5.46 5.67
N PHE A 69 -5.44 -4.37 5.43
CA PHE A 69 -5.90 -3.30 4.57
C PHE A 69 -4.75 -2.77 3.71
N HIS A 70 -5.09 -2.10 2.63
CA HIS A 70 -4.13 -1.61 1.65
C HIS A 70 -4.25 -0.12 1.45
N VAL A 71 -3.11 0.55 1.27
CA VAL A 71 -3.06 1.94 0.81
C VAL A 71 -2.61 1.94 -0.64
N CYS A 72 -3.46 2.46 -1.51
CA CYS A 72 -3.14 2.71 -2.91
C CYS A 72 -2.66 4.15 -3.05
N HIS A 73 -1.41 4.35 -3.47
CA HIS A 73 -0.79 5.67 -3.56
C HIS A 73 -0.29 5.99 -4.98
N PRO A 74 -0.77 7.07 -5.63
CA PRO A 74 -0.29 7.46 -6.94
C PRO A 74 1.15 7.97 -6.86
N PHE A 75 1.98 7.58 -7.81
CA PHE A 75 3.33 8.11 -7.98
C PHE A 75 3.66 8.23 -9.46
N VAL A 76 4.57 9.15 -9.79
CA VAL A 76 5.14 9.27 -11.12
C VAL A 76 6.38 8.38 -11.18
N ASP A 77 6.42 7.46 -12.14
CA ASP A 77 7.56 6.58 -12.36
C ASP A 77 8.65 7.23 -13.24
N VAL A 78 9.70 6.46 -13.54
CA VAL A 78 10.81 6.90 -14.39
C VAL A 78 10.40 7.19 -15.83
N ASP A 79 9.27 6.64 -16.28
CA ASP A 79 8.70 6.82 -17.61
C ASP A 79 7.72 8.00 -17.66
N LEU A 80 7.61 8.78 -16.57
CA LEU A 80 6.68 9.90 -16.39
C LEU A 80 5.20 9.47 -16.45
N LEU A 81 4.91 8.20 -16.16
CA LEU A 81 3.56 7.66 -16.08
C LEU A 81 3.09 7.61 -14.63
N ILE A 82 1.81 7.90 -14.42
CA ILE A 82 1.18 7.74 -13.11
C ILE A 82 0.89 6.26 -12.89
N LYS A 83 1.50 5.69 -11.87
CA LYS A 83 1.27 4.33 -11.39
C LYS A 83 0.78 4.36 -9.95
N MET A 84 0.14 3.28 -9.52
CA MET A 84 -0.29 3.10 -8.13
C MET A 84 0.70 2.19 -7.40
N ARG A 85 1.33 2.69 -6.34
CA ARG A 85 1.98 1.84 -5.33
C ARG A 85 0.94 1.25 -4.42
N MET A 86 1.21 0.05 -3.95
CA MET A 86 0.39 -0.65 -2.98
C MET A 86 1.21 -0.87 -1.72
N PHE A 87 0.65 -0.51 -0.58
CA PHE A 87 1.20 -0.80 0.73
C PHE A 87 0.19 -1.62 1.51
N SER A 88 0.59 -2.78 2.01
CA SER A 88 -0.26 -3.64 2.83
C SER A 88 0.04 -3.41 4.31
N PHE A 89 -1.00 -3.41 5.12
CA PHE A 89 -0.92 -3.25 6.57
C PHE A 89 -1.80 -4.29 7.25
N ILE A 90 -1.44 -4.65 8.48
CA ILE A 90 -2.21 -5.57 9.31
C ILE A 90 -2.67 -4.85 10.58
N CYS A 91 -3.95 -5.01 10.92
CA CYS A 91 -4.50 -4.53 12.18
C CYS A 91 -3.95 -5.35 13.37
N GLY A 92 -4.05 -4.79 14.57
CA GLY A 92 -3.66 -5.48 15.80
C GLY A 92 -4.48 -6.76 16.04
N GLN A 93 -4.03 -7.59 16.99
CA GLN A 93 -4.74 -8.81 17.35
C GLN A 93 -6.19 -8.51 17.77
N GLY A 94 -7.15 -9.16 17.11
CA GLY A 94 -8.58 -9.00 17.38
C GLY A 94 -9.23 -7.74 16.80
N LEU A 95 -8.49 -6.93 16.04
CA LEU A 95 -9.03 -5.73 15.37
C LEU A 95 -9.24 -5.98 13.88
N VAL A 96 -10.19 -5.25 13.31
CA VAL A 96 -10.49 -5.23 11.88
C VAL A 96 -10.50 -3.79 11.38
N PHE A 97 -10.14 -3.59 10.12
CA PHE A 97 -10.15 -2.28 9.47
C PHE A 97 -11.59 -1.88 9.15
N ASP A 98 -12.05 -0.81 9.81
CA ASP A 98 -13.31 -0.15 9.50
C ASP A 98 -13.13 0.76 8.29
N GLN A 99 -13.69 0.34 7.15
CA GLN A 99 -13.60 1.11 5.92
C GLN A 99 -14.32 2.47 6.02
N GLU A 100 -15.41 2.58 6.78
CA GLU A 100 -16.17 3.83 6.94
C GLU A 100 -15.41 4.85 7.81
N LYS A 101 -14.54 4.39 8.71
CA LYS A 101 -13.80 5.27 9.62
C LYS A 101 -12.31 5.35 9.30
N LEU A 102 -11.82 4.51 8.39
CA LEU A 102 -10.42 4.38 7.98
C LEU A 102 -9.48 4.11 9.16
N VAL A 103 -9.92 3.25 10.09
CA VAL A 103 -9.19 2.91 11.32
C VAL A 103 -9.34 1.43 11.64
N CYS A 104 -8.36 0.83 12.30
CA CYS A 104 -8.53 -0.49 12.92
C CYS A 104 -9.30 -0.33 14.24
N ASP A 105 -10.45 -1.00 14.37
CA ASP A 105 -11.28 -0.99 15.57
C ASP A 105 -11.77 -2.42 15.87
N PHE A 106 -12.43 -2.60 17.00
CA PHE A 106 -13.07 -3.85 17.37
C PHE A 106 -14.20 -4.19 16.37
N PRO A 107 -14.39 -5.47 16.02
CA PRO A 107 -15.42 -5.89 15.08
C PRO A 107 -16.83 -5.40 15.43
N GLU A 108 -17.15 -5.25 16.72
CA GLU A 108 -18.47 -4.78 17.17
C GLU A 108 -18.69 -3.28 16.95
N ASN A 109 -17.61 -2.51 16.79
CA ASN A 109 -17.63 -1.07 16.50
C ASN A 109 -17.47 -0.77 15.01
N SER A 110 -17.03 -1.74 14.22
CA SER A 110 -16.74 -1.60 12.79
C SER A 110 -17.94 -1.97 11.93
N VAL A 111 -17.97 -1.47 10.69
CA VAL A 111 -18.89 -2.01 9.68
C VAL A 111 -18.58 -3.50 9.43
N PRO A 112 -19.59 -4.34 9.12
CA PRO A 112 -19.35 -5.73 8.73
C PRO A 112 -18.36 -5.80 7.58
N CYS A 113 -17.36 -6.69 7.68
CA CYS A 113 -16.27 -6.72 6.70
C CYS A 113 -16.77 -6.99 5.28
N GLU A 114 -17.80 -7.82 5.13
CA GLU A 114 -18.42 -8.15 3.85
C GLU A 114 -19.10 -6.93 3.19
N ALA A 115 -19.47 -5.92 4.01
CA ALA A 115 -20.03 -4.66 3.55
C ALA A 115 -18.95 -3.59 3.31
N ALA A 116 -17.69 -3.83 3.69
CA ALA A 116 -16.64 -2.80 3.64
C ALA A 116 -16.49 -2.17 2.27
N ALA A 117 -16.58 -2.95 1.19
CA ALA A 117 -16.45 -2.45 -0.18
C ALA A 117 -17.50 -1.37 -0.56
N GLN A 118 -18.65 -1.35 0.12
CA GLN A 118 -19.70 -0.34 -0.09
C GLN A 118 -19.28 1.04 0.41
N PHE A 119 -18.26 1.12 1.27
CA PHE A 119 -17.74 2.34 1.86
C PHE A 119 -16.46 2.85 1.20
N TYR A 120 -16.02 2.27 0.07
CA TYR A 120 -14.82 2.73 -0.64
C TYR A 120 -14.91 4.16 -1.16
N ASP A 121 -16.13 4.70 -1.35
CA ASP A 121 -16.34 6.09 -1.76
C ASP A 121 -15.82 7.11 -0.75
N ILE A 122 -15.56 6.70 0.51
CA ILE A 122 -14.90 7.57 1.48
C ILE A 122 -13.49 8.01 1.03
N ASN A 123 -12.86 7.24 0.14
CA ASN A 123 -11.57 7.61 -0.43
C ASN A 123 -11.65 8.86 -1.33
N ASN A 124 -12.85 9.27 -1.76
CA ASN A 124 -13.06 10.49 -2.54
C ASN A 124 -12.81 11.78 -1.73
N TYR A 125 -12.71 11.72 -0.39
CA TYR A 125 -12.33 12.87 0.42
C TYR A 125 -10.83 13.18 0.36
N PHE A 126 -9.98 12.23 -0.03
CA PHE A 126 -8.54 12.46 -0.01
C PHE A 126 -8.12 13.49 -1.06
N GLY A 127 -7.35 14.49 -0.61
CA GLY A 127 -6.85 15.57 -1.48
C GLY A 127 -7.86 16.69 -1.73
N ARG A 128 -9.05 16.64 -1.11
CA ARG A 128 -10.10 17.65 -1.25
C ARG A 128 -10.00 18.69 -0.15
N VAL A 129 -9.94 19.97 -0.54
CA VAL A 129 -9.88 21.12 0.38
C VAL A 129 -11.24 21.79 0.55
N ASP A 130 -12.18 21.46 -0.33
CA ASP A 130 -13.54 22.00 -0.40
C ASP A 130 -14.55 21.16 0.39
N LEU A 131 -14.15 19.96 0.86
CA LEU A 131 -15.00 19.05 1.60
C LEU A 131 -14.49 18.84 3.02
N ASN A 132 -15.39 18.94 3.99
CA ASN A 132 -15.14 18.52 5.36
C ASN A 132 -15.50 17.04 5.53
N PHE A 133 -14.59 16.27 6.13
CA PHE A 133 -14.79 14.85 6.34
C PHE A 133 -16.03 14.59 7.20
N ARG A 134 -17.01 13.83 6.66
CA ARG A 134 -18.23 13.38 7.34
C ARG A 134 -19.25 14.48 7.72
N GLU A 135 -19.20 15.68 7.11
CA GLU A 135 -20.18 16.74 7.37
C GLU A 135 -21.49 16.61 6.53
N GLY A 136 -21.82 15.39 6.08
CA GLY A 136 -23.14 15.04 5.52
C GLY A 136 -23.23 14.94 4.00
N GLU A 137 -22.18 15.28 3.26
CA GLU A 137 -22.14 15.12 1.80
C GLU A 137 -21.32 13.88 1.42
N THR A 138 -21.95 12.90 0.76
CA THR A 138 -21.19 11.82 0.09
C THR A 138 -20.40 12.46 -1.05
N PRO A 139 -19.06 12.42 -1.05
CA PRO A 139 -18.30 13.02 -2.12
C PRO A 139 -18.58 12.25 -3.40
N LEU A 140 -19.08 12.95 -4.40
CA LEU A 140 -19.10 12.44 -5.76
C LEU A 140 -17.65 12.17 -6.18
N ALA A 141 -17.44 11.09 -6.94
CA ALA A 141 -16.13 10.77 -7.49
C ALA A 141 -15.52 12.03 -8.16
N PRO A 142 -14.23 12.31 -7.92
CA PRO A 142 -13.59 13.49 -8.48
C PRO A 142 -13.75 13.49 -10.00
N THR A 143 -14.33 14.57 -10.53
CA THR A 143 -14.36 14.79 -11.99
C THR A 143 -12.94 15.06 -12.48
N SER A 144 -12.64 14.76 -13.73
CA SER A 144 -11.28 14.86 -14.32
C SER A 144 -10.60 16.23 -14.19
N THR A 145 -11.34 17.26 -13.79
CA THR A 145 -10.86 18.61 -13.50
C THR A 145 -10.29 18.81 -12.09
N ASP A 146 -10.44 17.84 -11.19
CA ASP A 146 -10.10 17.99 -9.77
C ASP A 146 -8.71 17.41 -9.43
N PHE A 147 -8.21 16.49 -10.27
CA PHE A 147 -6.82 16.06 -10.23
C PHE A 147 -5.97 17.00 -11.11
N GLN A 148 -5.67 18.19 -10.58
CA GLN A 148 -4.72 19.10 -11.19
C GLN A 148 -3.31 18.54 -11.00
N VAL A 149 -2.89 17.60 -11.85
CA VAL A 149 -1.45 17.49 -12.15
C VAL A 149 -1.12 18.79 -12.85
N GLN A 150 -0.49 19.71 -12.15
CA GLN A 150 0.00 20.94 -12.76
C GLN A 150 0.80 20.53 -14.00
N THR A 151 0.29 20.91 -15.15
CA THR A 151 0.97 20.71 -16.41
C THR A 151 2.30 21.45 -16.35
N PHE A 152 3.32 20.98 -17.07
CA PHE A 152 4.60 21.68 -17.13
C PHE A 152 4.45 23.15 -17.57
N SER A 153 3.39 23.48 -18.31
CA SER A 153 3.00 24.85 -18.68
C SER A 153 2.52 25.72 -17.52
N GLU A 154 1.95 25.14 -16.46
CA GLU A 154 1.49 25.89 -15.28
C GLU A 154 2.63 26.12 -14.29
N LEU A 155 3.53 25.14 -14.12
CA LEU A 155 4.74 25.29 -13.31
C LEU A 155 5.73 26.33 -13.88
N SER A 156 5.80 26.49 -15.21
CA SER A 156 6.68 27.50 -15.82
C SER A 156 6.19 28.93 -15.62
N GLN A 157 4.89 29.14 -15.42
CA GLN A 157 4.30 30.46 -15.19
C GLN A 157 4.48 30.97 -13.76
N SER A 158 4.71 30.10 -12.78
CA SER A 158 5.01 30.49 -11.39
C SER A 158 6.48 30.88 -11.15
N PHE A 159 7.34 30.74 -12.17
CA PHE A 159 8.76 31.12 -12.13
C PHE A 159 9.09 32.37 -12.97
N GLN A 160 8.07 33.16 -13.35
CA GLN A 160 8.22 34.52 -13.89
C GLN A 160 7.64 35.54 -12.91
#